data_AF-A0A453EMQ1-F1
#
_entry.id   AF-A0A453EMQ1-F1
#
_cell.length_a   1.000
_cell.length_b   1.000
_cell.length_c   1.000
_cell.angle_alpha   90.00
_cell.angle_beta   90.00
_cell.angle_gamma   90.00
#
_symmetry.space_group_name_H-M   'P 1'
#
loop_
_entity.id
_entity.type
_entity.pdbx_description
1 polymer ?
#
loop_
_entity_poly.entity_id
_entity_poly.type
_entity_poly.pdbx_seq_one_letter_code
_entity_poly.pdbx_strand_id
1 'polypeptide(L)'
;ILQSYDLQKGSTLGYPMHQDVVFGDGPRVEFLSEHLKNLLTAVRNGSNTRGYFAWSLMDLYELLSVGDTYGLYYVDFADDDLKRYPRSSAIWYKDFLKGSISSL
;
A
#
# COMPACT_ATOMS: atom_id res chain seq x y z
N ILE A 1 -1.20 -0.74 13.46
CA ILE A 1 -0.40 0.23 12.68
C ILE A 1 1.05 -0.18 12.86
N LEU A 2 1.49 -1.16 12.08
CA LEU A 2 2.89 -1.53 11.92
C LEU A 2 3.04 -1.89 10.45
N GLN A 3 3.44 -0.91 9.64
CA GLN A 3 4.12 -1.14 8.38
C GLN A 3 5.45 -0.41 8.49
N SER A 4 6.47 -1.17 8.88
CA SER A 4 7.86 -0.74 8.91
C SER A 4 8.43 -0.80 7.49
N TYR A 5 8.76 0.34 6.89
CA TYR A 5 10.16 0.81 6.78
C TYR A 5 10.22 2.15 6.01
N ASP A 6 10.99 3.07 6.60
CA ASP A 6 11.61 4.22 5.97
C ASP A 6 12.72 3.71 5.03
N LEU A 7 12.53 3.82 3.73
CA LEU A 7 13.61 3.70 2.74
C LEU A 7 14.20 5.09 2.53
N GLN A 8 15.14 5.41 3.43
CA GLN A 8 16.20 6.39 3.26
C GLN A 8 15.80 7.77 2.71
N LYS A 9 15.78 8.75 3.63
CA LYS A 9 16.15 10.14 3.33
C LYS A 9 17.30 10.19 2.31
N GLY A 10 17.01 10.60 1.08
CA GLY A 10 18.01 10.59 0.01
C GLY A 10 17.58 11.22 -1.32
N SER A 11 16.95 12.39 -1.32
CA SER A 11 17.15 13.36 -2.43
C SER A 11 16.96 14.79 -1.94
N THR A 12 17.97 15.29 -1.23
CA THR A 12 18.30 16.71 -1.36
C THR A 12 18.53 17.01 -2.84
N LEU A 13 17.75 17.93 -3.42
CA LEU A 13 17.80 18.41 -4.82
C LEU A 13 17.33 17.43 -5.92
N GLY A 14 16.07 17.59 -6.39
CA GLY A 14 15.65 17.29 -7.78
C GLY A 14 15.44 15.81 -8.15
N TYR A 15 14.20 15.34 -8.07
CA TYR A 15 13.70 13.96 -8.25
C TYR A 15 14.02 13.26 -9.59
N PRO A 16 14.32 11.94 -9.54
CA PRO A 16 13.32 10.95 -9.97
C PRO A 16 13.24 9.75 -9.00
N MET A 17 12.25 9.76 -8.09
CA MET A 17 11.98 8.70 -7.09
C MET A 17 10.91 7.70 -7.51
N HIS A 18 10.20 7.93 -8.63
CA HIS A 18 8.98 7.20 -8.97
C HIS A 18 9.20 5.67 -9.04
N GLN A 19 10.32 5.24 -9.63
CA GLN A 19 10.53 3.83 -9.94
C GLN A 19 10.76 3.00 -8.67
N ASP A 20 11.65 3.43 -7.77
CA ASP A 20 11.94 2.70 -6.53
C ASP A 20 10.73 2.64 -5.60
N VAL A 21 9.93 3.70 -5.55
CA VAL A 21 8.70 3.79 -4.75
C VAL A 21 7.61 2.85 -5.27
N VAL A 22 7.57 2.61 -6.59
CA VAL A 22 6.60 1.71 -7.25
C VAL A 22 7.05 0.24 -7.19
N PHE A 23 8.33 -0.03 -7.39
CA PHE A 23 8.89 -1.40 -7.45
C PHE A 23 9.35 -1.93 -6.08
N GLY A 24 9.69 -1.07 -5.12
CA GLY A 24 10.13 -1.44 -3.77
C GLY A 24 9.00 -1.80 -2.79
N ASP A 25 7.77 -1.94 -3.28
CA ASP A 25 6.56 -2.07 -2.45
C ASP A 25 6.20 -3.52 -2.04
N GLY A 26 7.19 -4.40 -2.02
CA GLY A 26 7.04 -5.81 -1.62
C GLY A 26 6.55 -6.01 -0.18
N PRO A 27 7.11 -5.31 0.83
CA PRO A 27 6.67 -5.46 2.21
C PRO A 27 5.19 -5.15 2.44
N ARG A 28 4.61 -4.22 1.68
CA ARG A 28 3.17 -3.93 1.74
C ARG A 28 2.34 -5.08 1.19
N VAL A 29 2.79 -5.72 0.11
CA VAL A 29 2.15 -6.93 -0.44
C VAL A 29 2.15 -8.06 0.59
N GLU A 30 3.30 -8.31 1.23
CA GLU A 30 3.44 -9.33 2.28
C GLU A 30 2.47 -9.07 3.43
N PHE A 31 2.46 -7.84 3.96
CA PHE A 31 1.57 -7.44 5.03
C PHE A 31 0.09 -7.63 4.67
N LEU A 32 -0.33 -7.14 3.49
CA LEU A 32 -1.73 -7.26 3.05
C LEU A 32 -2.13 -8.73 2.88
N SER A 33 -1.25 -9.54 2.29
CA SER A 33 -1.47 -10.98 2.10
C SER A 33 -1.66 -11.70 3.43
N GLU A 34 -0.76 -11.50 4.39
CA GLU A 34 -0.85 -12.13 5.71
C GLU A 34 -2.07 -11.64 6.50
N HIS A 35 -2.36 -10.34 6.45
CA HIS A 35 -3.51 -9.78 7.15
C HIS A 35 -4.84 -10.34 6.61
N LEU A 36 -4.98 -10.45 5.29
CA LEU A 36 -6.17 -11.00 4.66
C LEU A 36 -6.34 -12.51 4.93
N LYS A 37 -5.25 -13.29 5.01
CA LYS A 37 -5.28 -14.69 5.45
C LYS A 37 -5.81 -14.84 6.87
N ASN A 38 -5.31 -14.01 7.79
CA ASN A 38 -5.74 -14.00 9.18
C ASN A 38 -7.19 -13.51 9.32
N LEU A 39 -7.58 -12.50 8.54
CA LEU A 39 -8.96 -12.02 8.47
C LEU A 39 -9.91 -13.13 8.01
N LEU A 40 -9.55 -13.87 6.97
CA LEU A 40 -10.34 -15.00 6.48
C LEU A 40 -10.47 -16.09 7.56
N THR A 41 -9.38 -16.37 8.28
CA THR A 41 -9.40 -17.30 9.43
C THR A 41 -10.36 -16.83 10.51
N ALA A 42 -10.34 -15.55 10.87
CA ALA A 42 -11.26 -14.98 11.85
C ALA A 42 -12.73 -15.08 11.41
N VAL A 43 -13.03 -14.80 10.14
CA VAL A 43 -14.38 -14.96 9.57
C VAL A 43 -14.82 -16.42 9.62
N ARG A 44 -13.96 -17.37 9.26
CA ARG A 44 -14.23 -18.81 9.36
C ARG A 44 -14.47 -19.27 10.81
N ASN A 45 -13.86 -18.60 11.78
CA ASN A 45 -14.04 -18.84 13.21
C ASN A 45 -15.25 -18.10 13.81
N GLY A 46 -16.14 -17.53 12.99
CA GLY A 46 -17.40 -16.93 13.44
C GLY A 46 -17.35 -15.41 13.66
N SER A 47 -16.28 -14.72 13.28
CA SER A 47 -16.26 -13.26 13.27
C SER A 47 -17.30 -12.71 12.29
N ASN A 48 -18.14 -11.77 12.73
CA ASN A 48 -19.12 -11.07 11.88
C ASN A 48 -18.46 -9.91 11.09
N THR A 49 -17.34 -10.19 10.43
CA THR A 49 -16.65 -9.18 9.61
C THR A 49 -17.24 -9.17 8.21
N ARG A 50 -17.66 -7.99 7.73
CA ARG A 50 -18.36 -7.82 6.45
C ARG A 50 -17.53 -7.21 5.34
N GLY A 51 -16.34 -6.71 5.66
CA GLY A 51 -15.47 -6.04 4.70
C GLY A 51 -14.15 -5.63 5.33
N TYR A 52 -13.24 -5.21 4.47
CA TYR A 52 -11.91 -4.72 4.83
C TYR A 52 -11.59 -3.52 3.95
N PHE A 53 -11.10 -2.45 4.57
CA PHE A 53 -10.65 -1.25 3.87
C PHE A 53 -9.16 -1.09 4.12
N ALA A 54 -8.37 -1.12 3.05
CA ALA A 54 -6.94 -0.84 3.14
C ALA A 54 -6.73 0.65 3.45
N TRP A 55 -5.93 0.95 4.47
CA TRP A 55 -5.36 2.27 4.66
C TRP A 55 -4.04 2.36 3.88
N SER A 56 -3.95 3.12 2.80
CA SER A 56 -5.00 3.92 2.14
C SER A 56 -5.09 3.58 0.65
N LEU A 57 -6.15 4.06 -0.03
CA LEU A 57 -6.22 3.89 -1.48
C LEU A 57 -5.05 4.61 -2.17
N MET A 58 -4.77 5.85 -1.78
CA MET A 58 -3.69 6.67 -2.34
C MET A 58 -2.98 7.42 -1.22
N ASP A 59 -1.77 7.90 -1.52
CA ASP A 59 -1.02 8.71 -0.58
C ASP A 59 -1.78 9.99 -0.20
N LEU A 60 -1.63 10.36 1.07
CA LEU A 60 -2.29 11.50 1.69
C LEU A 60 -1.36 12.12 2.73
N TYR A 61 -1.71 13.31 3.21
CA TYR A 61 -1.00 13.93 4.32
C TYR A 61 -1.38 13.25 5.63
N GLU A 62 -0.40 12.59 6.24
CA GLU A 62 -0.60 11.87 7.48
C GLU A 62 -0.74 12.82 8.69
N LEU A 63 -1.56 12.40 9.65
CA LEU A 63 -1.88 13.22 10.81
C LEU A 63 -0.74 13.28 11.83
N LEU A 64 0.02 12.19 11.95
CA LEU A 64 1.01 12.00 13.01
C LEU A 64 2.45 11.87 12.50
N SER A 65 2.66 11.87 11.20
CA SER A 65 3.99 11.81 10.60
C SER A 65 4.07 12.69 9.35
N VAL A 66 5.28 13.17 9.08
CA VAL A 66 5.57 14.05 7.94
C VAL A 66 6.39 13.24 6.94
N GLY A 67 5.80 12.99 5.76
CA GLY A 67 6.47 12.32 4.65
C GLY A 67 6.24 10.81 4.55
N ASP A 68 5.58 10.18 5.53
CA ASP A 68 5.19 8.79 5.40
C ASP A 68 4.05 8.63 4.40
N THR A 69 4.08 7.52 3.66
CA THR A 69 3.08 7.20 2.63
C THR A 69 2.61 5.75 2.75
N TYR A 70 1.30 5.56 2.76
CA TYR A 70 0.65 4.26 2.96
C TYR A 70 -0.26 3.84 1.80
N GLY A 71 -0.40 4.68 0.78
CA GLY A 71 -1.31 4.46 -0.32
C GLY A 71 -0.90 3.27 -1.19
N LEU A 72 -1.89 2.58 -1.73
CA LEU A 72 -1.67 1.66 -2.87
C LEU A 72 -1.21 2.45 -4.11
N TYR A 73 -1.60 3.71 -4.22
CA TYR A 73 -1.15 4.63 -5.27
C TYR A 73 -0.24 5.72 -4.70
N TYR A 74 0.95 5.86 -5.29
CA TYR A 74 1.81 7.00 -5.05
C TYR A 74 1.19 8.26 -5.65
N VAL A 75 1.21 9.37 -4.90
CA VAL A 75 0.78 10.69 -5.38
C VAL A 75 2.02 11.58 -5.47
N ASP A 76 2.28 12.12 -6.65
CA ASP A 76 3.33 13.11 -6.85
C ASP A 76 2.82 14.48 -6.39
N PHE A 77 3.09 14.82 -5.13
CA PHE A 77 2.70 16.11 -4.54
C PHE A 77 3.53 17.29 -5.06
N ALA A 78 4.62 17.04 -5.82
CA ALA A 78 5.41 18.10 -6.45
C ALA A 78 4.92 18.43 -7.87
N ASP A 79 4.10 17.56 -8.48
CA ASP A 79 3.42 17.80 -9.74
C ASP A 79 2.12 18.58 -9.52
N ASP A 80 1.92 19.69 -10.24
CA ASP A 80 0.71 20.52 -10.16
C ASP A 80 -0.58 19.75 -10.52
N ASP A 81 -0.47 18.72 -11.36
CA ASP A 81 -1.59 17.82 -11.73
C ASP A 81 -1.84 16.73 -10.68
N LEU A 82 -0.97 16.62 -9.66
CA LEU A 82 -0.97 15.59 -8.63
C LEU A 82 -1.04 14.18 -9.22
N LYS A 83 -0.16 13.86 -10.17
CA LYS A 83 -0.22 12.57 -10.88
C LYS A 83 -0.15 11.39 -9.90
N ARG A 84 -0.90 10.33 -10.21
CA ARG A 84 -0.99 9.11 -9.40
C ARG A 84 -0.42 7.92 -10.14
N TYR A 85 0.30 7.09 -9.40
CA TYR A 85 0.98 5.95 -9.97
C TYR A 85 0.71 4.68 -9.13
N PRO A 86 0.25 3.59 -9.76
CA PRO A 86 -0.01 2.35 -9.05
C PRO A 86 1.30 1.76 -8.55
N ARG A 87 1.38 1.45 -7.26
CA ARG A 87 2.50 0.68 -6.70
C ARG A 87 2.29 -0.82 -6.97
N SER A 88 3.33 -1.61 -6.72
CA SER A 88 3.23 -3.07 -6.86
C SER A 88 2.12 -3.67 -5.99
N SER A 89 1.85 -3.11 -4.80
CA SER A 89 0.71 -3.52 -3.97
C SER A 89 -0.65 -3.21 -4.59
N ALA A 90 -0.82 -2.12 -5.36
CA ALA A 90 -2.07 -1.86 -6.09
C ALA A 90 -2.34 -2.93 -7.14
N ILE A 91 -1.30 -3.31 -7.88
CA ILE A 91 -1.39 -4.35 -8.92
C ILE A 91 -1.76 -5.69 -8.27
N TRP A 92 -1.03 -6.07 -7.22
CA TRP A 92 -1.30 -7.29 -6.46
C TRP A 92 -2.71 -7.30 -5.87
N TYR A 93 -3.15 -6.21 -5.23
CA TYR A 93 -4.45 -6.11 -4.59
C TYR A 93 -5.59 -6.23 -5.60
N LYS A 94 -5.43 -5.60 -6.78
CA LYS A 94 -6.37 -5.74 -7.91
C LYS A 94 -6.47 -7.19 -8.40
N ASP A 95 -5.34 -7.87 -8.55
CA ASP A 95 -5.32 -9.27 -9.03
C ASP A 95 -5.86 -10.24 -7.97
N PHE A 96 -5.59 -9.97 -6.69
CA PHE A 96 -6.17 -10.66 -5.55
C PHE A 96 -7.71 -10.55 -5.55
N LEU A 97 -8.25 -9.34 -5.65
CA LEU A 97 -9.71 -9.10 -5.67
C LEU A 97 -10.41 -9.74 -6.87
N LYS A 98 -9.71 -9.88 -8.00
CA LYS A 98 -10.21 -10.59 -9.19
C LYS A 98 -10.16 -12.11 -9.06
N GLY A 99 -9.57 -12.65 -7.99
CA GLY A 99 -9.32 -14.09 -7.84
C GLY A 99 -8.27 -14.63 -8.83
N SER A 100 -7.47 -13.75 -9.44
CA SER A 100 -6.41 -14.15 -10.39
C SER A 100 -5.17 -14.71 -9.66
N ILE A 101 -5.09 -14.51 -8.35
CA ILE A 101 -4.05 -15.05 -7.47
C ILE A 101 -4.72 -16.07 -6.54
N SER A 102 -4.32 -17.35 -6.64
CA SER A 102 -5.00 -18.49 -6.00
C SER A 102 -4.61 -18.75 -4.53
N SER A 103 -4.04 -17.79 -3.80
CA SER A 103 -3.32 -18.08 -2.54
C SER A 103 -3.96 -17.51 -1.27
N LEU A 104 -5.24 -17.79 -1.03
CA LEU A 104 -5.86 -17.75 0.30
C LEU A 104 -6.40 -19.12 0.71
#